data_AF-A0A101GFF1-F1
#
_entry.id   AF-A0A101GFF1-F1
#
_cell.length_a   1.000
_cell.length_b   1.000
_cell.length_c   1.000
_cell.angle_alpha   90.00
_cell.angle_beta   90.00
_cell.angle_gamma   90.00
#
_symmetry.space_group_name_H-M   'P 1'
#
loop_
_entity.id
_entity.type
_entity.pdbx_description
1 polymer ?
#
loop_
_entity_poly.entity_id
_entity_poly.type
_entity_poly.pdbx_seq_one_letter_code
_entity_poly.pdbx_strand_id
1 'polypeptide(L)' 'MMGDNRHNSADSRYWGFVPEDHIVGKAVFVWLSLDKDKSLADGKIRWNKLFRVPR' A
#
# COMPACT_ATOMS: atom_id res chain seq x y z
N MET A 1 13.33 -5.22 -4.26
CA MET A 1 12.09 -4.48 -3.93
C MET A 1 12.42 -3.01 -3.76
N MET A 2 11.59 -2.10 -4.28
CA MET A 2 11.73 -0.66 -4.04
C MET A 2 10.35 -0.07 -3.75
N GLY A 3 10.23 0.74 -2.70
CA GLY A 3 8.97 1.39 -2.35
C GLY A 3 8.76 2.72 -3.07
N ASP A 4 7.51 3.07 -3.36
CA ASP A 4 7.14 4.34 -4.00
C ASP A 4 7.51 5.57 -3.17
N ASN A 5 7.38 5.48 -1.83
CA ASN A 5 7.79 6.54 -0.92
C ASN A 5 9.31 6.49 -0.67
N ARG A 6 10.08 6.86 -1.70
CA ARG A 6 11.53 6.59 -1.79
C ARG A 6 12.37 7.09 -0.62
N HIS A 7 12.00 8.23 -0.02
CA HIS A 7 12.73 8.83 1.11
C HIS A 7 12.34 8.22 2.46
N ASN A 8 11.23 7.48 2.51
CA ASN A 8 10.71 6.89 3.73
C ASN A 8 10.35 5.41 3.52
N SER A 9 11.24 4.68 2.84
CA SER A 9 11.07 3.25 2.57
C SER A 9 12.38 2.52 2.89
N ALA A 10 12.32 1.63 3.89
CA ALA A 10 13.37 0.67 4.17
C ALA A 10 13.20 -0.54 3.24
N ASP A 11 13.72 -0.43 2.02
CA ASP A 11 13.61 -1.45 0.98
C ASP A 11 14.99 -2.06 0.62
N SER A 12 15.07 -2.80 -0.48
CA SER A 12 16.28 -3.53 -0.89
C SER A 12 17.54 -2.68 -1.02
N ARG A 13 17.42 -1.34 -1.10
CA ARG A 13 18.57 -0.42 -1.01
C ARG A 13 19.33 -0.54 0.31
N TYR A 14 18.66 -0.98 1.38
CA TYR A 14 19.24 -1.13 2.71
C TYR A 14 19.55 -2.59 3.07
N TRP A 15 18.71 -3.54 2.65
CA TRP A 15 18.80 -4.95 3.11
C TRP A 15 18.99 -5.99 1.99
N GLY A 16 19.18 -5.59 0.73
CA GLY A 16 19.50 -6.50 -0.37
C GLY A 16 18.29 -7.17 -1.04
N PHE A 17 18.52 -8.26 -1.78
CA PHE A 17 17.48 -8.93 -2.57
C PHE A 17 16.55 -9.81 -1.71
N VAL A 18 15.30 -9.97 -2.16
CA VAL A 18 14.34 -10.91 -1.54
C VAL A 18 14.41 -12.25 -2.28
N PRO A 19 14.65 -13.36 -1.59
CA PRO A 19 14.51 -14.71 -2.16
C PRO A 19 13.09 -15.00 -2.67
N GLU A 20 12.95 -15.82 -3.72
CA GLU A 20 11.66 -16.07 -4.38
C GLU A 20 10.61 -16.72 -3.47
N ASP A 21 11.04 -17.60 -2.57
CA ASP A 21 10.21 -18.30 -1.59
C ASP A 21 9.52 -17.36 -0.57
N HIS A 22 10.00 -16.13 -0.45
CA HIS A 22 9.39 -15.10 0.41
C HIS A 22 8.34 -14.26 -0.33
N ILE A 23 8.07 -14.53 -1.62
CA ILE A 23 7.06 -13.82 -2.41
C ILE A 23 5.69 -14.49 -2.21
N VAL A 24 4.78 -13.80 -1.53
CA VAL A 24 3.42 -14.32 -1.25
C VAL A 24 2.44 -14.06 -2.40
N GLY A 25 2.57 -12.94 -3.13
CA GLY A 25 1.65 -12.59 -4.20
C GLY A 25 1.73 -11.14 -4.66
N LYS A 26 0.79 -10.74 -5.54
CA LYS A 26 0.71 -9.39 -6.12
C LYS A 26 -0.53 -8.65 -5.61
N ALA A 27 -0.36 -7.39 -5.23
CA ALA A 27 -1.49 -6.51 -4.91
C ALA A 27 -2.29 -6.15 -6.18
N VAL A 28 -3.59 -6.43 -6.20
CA VAL A 28 -4.43 -6.31 -7.41
C VAL A 28 -5.35 -5.09 -7.41
N PHE A 29 -5.99 -4.75 -6.28
CA PHE A 29 -6.83 -3.57 -6.14
C PHE A 29 -7.03 -3.19 -4.67
N VAL A 30 -7.50 -1.97 -4.42
CA VAL A 30 -7.88 -1.49 -3.09
C VAL A 30 -9.37 -1.78 -2.84
N TRP A 31 -9.67 -2.69 -1.90
CA TRP A 31 -11.05 -3.03 -1.55
C TRP A 31 -11.67 -2.07 -0.51
N LEU A 32 -10.84 -1.49 0.36
CA LEU A 32 -11.26 -0.52 1.37
C LEU A 32 -10.16 0.50 1.62
N SER A 33 -10.55 1.76 1.82
CA SER A 33 -9.66 2.83 2.24
C SER A 33 -10.36 3.71 3.25
N LEU A 34 -9.78 3.81 4.44
CA LEU A 34 -10.29 4.62 5.55
C LEU A 34 -9.35 5.79 5.81
N ASP A 35 -9.93 6.95 6.09
CA ASP A 35 -9.22 8.08 6.63
C ASP A 35 -9.11 7.96 8.15
N LYS A 36 -7.89 8.03 8.68
CA LYS A 36 -7.64 7.89 10.11
C LYS A 36 -8.10 9.12 10.90
N ASP A 37 -8.16 10.29 10.24
CA ASP A 37 -8.42 11.57 10.89
C ASP A 37 -9.91 11.96 10.83
N LYS A 38 -10.77 11.13 10.23
CA LYS A 38 -12.21 11.38 10.07
C LYS A 38 -13.07 10.40 10.86
N SER A 39 -14.15 10.91 11.44
CA SER A 39 -15.20 10.08 12.04
C SER A 39 -16.02 9.38 10.96
N LEU A 40 -16.77 8.33 11.33
CA LEU A 40 -17.67 7.63 10.40
C LEU A 40 -18.69 8.58 9.75
N ALA A 41 -19.17 9.58 10.49
CA ALA A 41 -20.12 10.58 9.98
C ALA A 41 -19.45 11.62 9.05
N ASP A 42 -18.16 11.88 9.21
CA ASP A 42 -17.43 12.93 8.47
C ASP A 42 -16.76 12.44 7.18
N GLY A 43 -17.18 11.28 6.67
CA GLY A 43 -16.65 10.70 5.44
C GLY A 43 -15.35 9.92 5.66
N LYS A 44 -15.34 9.02 6.65
CA LYS A 44 -14.23 8.10 6.93
C LYS A 44 -13.84 7.24 5.72
N ILE A 45 -14.80 6.88 4.87
CA ILE A 45 -14.58 5.99 3.73
C ILE A 45 -14.16 6.80 2.50
N ARG A 46 -12.98 6.49 1.94
CA ARG A 46 -12.43 7.12 0.74
C ARG A 46 -12.91 6.39 -0.52
N TRP A 47 -14.14 6.65 -0.94
CA TRP A 47 -14.80 5.98 -2.09
C TRP A 47 -14.02 6.08 -3.40
N ASN A 48 -13.30 7.18 -3.64
CA ASN A 48 -12.46 7.37 -4.82
C ASN A 48 -11.24 6.41 -4.90
N LYS A 49 -10.96 5.64 -3.84
CA LYS A 49 -9.91 4.61 -3.83
C LYS A 49 -10.45 3.21 -4.08
N LEU A 50 -11.76 3.00 -3.99
CA LEU A 50 -12.37 1.68 -4.18
C LEU A 50 -12.07 1.16 -5.59
N PHE A 51 -11.62 -0.09 -5.68
CA PHE A 51 -11.17 -0.76 -6.92
C PHE A 51 -10.01 -0.08 -7.66
N ARG A 52 -9.28 0.83 -7.01
CA ARG A 52 -8.06 1.40 -7.58
C ARG A 52 -6.98 0.33 -7.64
N VAL A 53 -6.36 0.16 -8.80
CA VAL A 53 -5.18 -0.71 -8.98
C VAL A 53 -3.93 0.00 -8.41
N PRO A 54 -3.16 -0.64 -7.51
CA PRO A 54 -1.86 -0.14 -7.07
C PRO A 54 -0.90 -0.01 -8.25
N ARG A 55 -0.11 1.07 -8.29
CA ARG A 55 0.94 1.28 -9.28
C ARG A 55 2.28 0.81 -8.73
#